data_AF-A0A921MF40-F1
#
_entry.id   AF-A0A921MF40-F1
#
_cell.length_a   1.000
_cell.length_b   1.000
_cell.length_c   1.000
_cell.angle_alpha   90.00
_cell.angle_beta   90.00
_cell.angle_gamma   90.00
#
_symmetry.space_group_name_H-M   'P 1'
#
loop_
_entity.id
_entity.type
_entity.pdbx_description
1 polymer ?
#
loop_
_entity_poly.entity_id
_entity_poly.type
_entity_poly.pdbx_seq_one_letter_code
_entity_poly.pdbx_strand_id
1 'polypeptide(L)'
;MTIHSDVTQIVGGTPLVRLNKASERSGAEIVAKLEGANPANSVKDRIGVAMIDAAEKSGQLKPGGTIVEATSGNTGIALAMVGAARGYTVILTMPESMSKERRALLRAFGATLELTPKADGMRGAVEKAESLADEGAVLVRQFANQANAAIHEATTGPEIVKDTDGKVDAFVSGIGTGGTITGVGRAFKAAGVDARIVAVEPAASPLLSSGEAGPHMIQGLGANFVPEVLDQDIYDEVVTVENEDAF
;
A
#
# COMPACT_ATOMS: atom_id res chain seq x y z
N MET A 1 3.34 27.36 -15.71
CA MET A 1 4.33 26.49 -15.03
C MET A 1 3.71 26.06 -13.72
N THR A 2 3.45 24.78 -13.55
CA THR A 2 2.93 24.24 -12.28
C THR A 2 4.12 23.99 -11.37
N ILE A 3 4.19 24.67 -10.24
CA ILE A 3 5.22 24.47 -9.21
C ILE A 3 4.47 23.96 -7.98
N HIS A 4 4.81 22.77 -7.51
CA HIS A 4 4.21 22.14 -6.34
C HIS A 4 4.80 22.71 -5.05
N SER A 5 3.99 22.77 -3.98
CA SER A 5 4.46 23.27 -2.67
C SER A 5 5.37 22.28 -1.95
N ASP A 6 5.16 20.99 -2.20
CA ASP A 6 5.88 19.90 -1.54
C ASP A 6 5.76 18.59 -2.35
N VAL A 7 6.52 17.58 -1.94
CA VAL A 7 6.62 16.28 -2.60
C VAL A 7 5.31 15.48 -2.59
N THR A 8 4.39 15.74 -1.67
CA THR A 8 3.13 14.97 -1.57
C THR A 8 2.19 15.26 -2.74
N GLN A 9 2.34 16.41 -3.40
CA GLN A 9 1.51 16.82 -4.53
C GLN A 9 1.91 16.18 -5.87
N ILE A 10 3.03 15.46 -5.91
CA ILE A 10 3.49 14.71 -7.09
C ILE A 10 3.34 13.19 -6.92
N VAL A 11 2.59 12.76 -5.90
CA VAL A 11 2.19 11.36 -5.72
C VAL A 11 1.07 11.02 -6.70
N GLY A 12 1.18 9.86 -7.35
CA GLY A 12 0.26 9.43 -8.41
C GLY A 12 0.68 9.91 -9.80
N GLY A 13 -0.23 9.78 -10.77
CA GLY A 13 0.08 10.07 -12.18
C GLY A 13 1.20 9.17 -12.75
N THR A 14 1.34 7.97 -12.20
CA THR A 14 2.39 7.01 -12.59
C THR A 14 2.13 6.46 -13.99
N PRO A 15 3.15 6.13 -14.78
CA PRO A 15 2.95 5.71 -16.17
C PRO A 15 2.47 4.25 -16.28
N LEU A 16 1.82 3.95 -17.41
CA LEU A 16 1.68 2.59 -17.93
C LEU A 16 2.83 2.27 -18.89
N VAL A 17 3.37 1.06 -18.81
CA VAL A 17 4.42 0.58 -19.72
C VAL A 17 4.09 -0.81 -20.24
N ARG A 18 4.14 -0.99 -21.56
CA ARG A 18 3.92 -2.30 -22.20
C ARG A 18 5.08 -3.26 -21.89
N LEU A 19 4.73 -4.48 -21.48
CA LEU A 19 5.66 -5.59 -21.30
C LEU A 19 5.78 -6.38 -22.62
N ASN A 20 6.67 -5.93 -23.52
CA ASN A 20 6.74 -6.43 -24.90
C ASN A 20 6.86 -7.97 -25.00
N LYS A 21 7.86 -8.56 -24.35
CA LYS A 21 8.10 -10.03 -24.43
C LYS A 21 6.96 -10.85 -23.82
N ALA A 22 6.36 -10.37 -22.73
CA ALA A 22 5.22 -11.05 -22.10
C ALA A 22 3.98 -10.96 -22.98
N SER A 23 3.79 -9.82 -23.64
CA SER A 23 2.70 -9.61 -24.59
C SER A 23 2.85 -10.50 -25.82
N GLU A 24 4.05 -10.57 -26.40
CA GLU A 24 4.37 -11.48 -27.52
C GLU A 24 4.14 -12.95 -27.16
N ARG A 25 4.56 -13.38 -25.96
CA ARG A 25 4.43 -14.78 -25.51
C ARG A 25 2.97 -15.18 -25.27
N SER A 26 2.15 -14.27 -24.74
CA SER A 26 0.75 -14.55 -24.40
C SER A 26 -0.22 -14.29 -25.55
N GLY A 27 0.16 -13.43 -26.50
CA GLY A 27 -0.75 -12.89 -27.52
C GLY A 27 -1.70 -11.82 -26.99
N ALA A 28 -1.63 -11.47 -25.69
CA ALA A 28 -2.41 -10.41 -25.06
C ALA A 28 -1.56 -9.15 -24.87
N GLU A 29 -2.16 -7.97 -24.90
CA GLU A 29 -1.44 -6.74 -24.52
C GLU A 29 -1.32 -6.68 -22.99
N ILE A 30 -0.08 -6.73 -22.48
CA ILE A 30 0.20 -6.63 -21.05
C ILE A 30 0.88 -5.29 -20.77
N VAL A 31 0.24 -4.48 -19.93
CA VAL A 31 0.76 -3.19 -19.47
C VAL A 31 0.95 -3.19 -17.96
N ALA A 32 2.05 -2.60 -17.49
CA ALA A 32 2.36 -2.47 -16.08
C ALA A 32 2.11 -1.03 -15.61
N LYS A 33 1.34 -0.87 -14.52
CA LYS A 33 1.20 0.40 -13.80
C LYS A 33 2.38 0.59 -12.87
N LEU A 34 3.29 1.51 -13.21
CA LEU A 34 4.58 1.64 -12.55
C LEU A 34 4.50 2.46 -11.26
N GLU A 35 3.94 1.87 -10.20
CA GLU A 35 3.88 2.50 -8.87
C GLU A 35 5.25 2.73 -8.21
N GLY A 36 6.31 2.13 -8.77
CA GLY A 36 7.69 2.47 -8.43
C GLY A 36 8.13 3.86 -8.90
N ALA A 37 7.34 4.54 -9.73
CA ALA A 37 7.62 5.92 -10.18
C ALA A 37 7.09 6.99 -9.21
N ASN A 38 6.41 6.60 -8.12
CA ASN A 38 6.07 7.55 -7.05
C ASN A 38 7.36 8.06 -6.34
N PRO A 39 7.33 9.22 -5.66
CA PRO A 39 8.53 9.86 -5.12
C PRO A 39 9.38 9.01 -4.14
N ALA A 40 8.74 8.21 -3.30
CA ALA A 40 9.36 7.26 -2.37
C ALA A 40 9.45 5.83 -2.94
N ASN A 41 9.26 5.69 -4.25
CA ASN A 41 9.42 4.48 -5.06
C ASN A 41 8.42 3.36 -4.76
N SER A 42 7.20 3.66 -4.32
CA SER A 42 6.19 2.62 -4.11
C SER A 42 4.74 3.11 -4.19
N VAL A 43 3.82 2.16 -4.35
CA VAL A 43 2.36 2.39 -4.26
C VAL A 43 1.93 2.97 -2.90
N LYS A 44 2.74 2.77 -1.85
CA LYS A 44 2.37 3.18 -0.49
C LYS A 44 2.40 4.70 -0.29
N ASP A 45 3.05 5.44 -1.18
CA ASP A 45 3.04 6.90 -1.20
C ASP A 45 1.62 7.43 -1.29
N ARG A 46 0.77 6.80 -2.12
CA ARG A 46 -0.65 7.16 -2.27
C ARG A 46 -1.40 7.07 -0.95
N ILE A 47 -1.27 5.94 -0.26
CA ILE A 47 -2.00 5.71 0.99
C ILE A 47 -1.39 6.52 2.14
N GLY A 48 -0.07 6.76 2.11
CA GLY A 48 0.61 7.61 3.07
C GLY A 48 0.06 9.04 3.01
N VAL A 49 -0.10 9.60 1.82
CA VAL A 49 -0.74 10.90 1.63
C VAL A 49 -2.21 10.86 2.05
N ALA A 50 -2.98 9.91 1.52
CA ALA A 50 -4.43 9.88 1.72
C ALA A 50 -4.87 9.68 3.17
N MET A 51 -4.17 8.82 3.92
CA MET A 51 -4.51 8.58 5.33
C MET A 51 -4.17 9.80 6.20
N ILE A 52 -3.12 10.56 5.86
CA ILE A 52 -2.78 11.81 6.55
C ILE A 52 -3.76 12.92 6.17
N ASP A 53 -4.12 13.07 4.89
CA ASP A 53 -5.17 13.99 4.44
C ASP A 53 -6.50 13.72 5.18
N ALA A 54 -6.87 12.45 5.37
CA ALA A 54 -8.07 12.07 6.10
C ALA A 54 -7.98 12.43 7.60
N ALA A 55 -6.83 12.23 8.23
CA ALA A 55 -6.59 12.59 9.63
C ALA A 55 -6.59 14.11 9.85
N GLU A 56 -6.00 14.88 8.92
CA GLU A 56 -6.04 16.34 8.91
C GLU A 56 -7.48 16.85 8.75
N LYS A 57 -8.20 16.34 7.74
CA LYS A 57 -9.57 16.76 7.41
C LYS A 57 -10.57 16.46 8.52
N SER A 58 -10.42 15.32 9.20
CA SER A 58 -11.26 14.97 10.36
C SER A 58 -10.89 15.76 11.62
N GLY A 59 -9.74 16.45 11.61
CA GLY A 59 -9.21 17.19 12.74
C GLY A 59 -8.57 16.31 13.82
N GLN A 60 -8.40 15.00 13.57
CA GLN A 60 -7.67 14.09 14.47
C GLN A 60 -6.19 14.44 14.53
N LEU A 61 -5.58 14.77 13.38
CA LEU A 61 -4.21 15.23 13.31
C LEU A 61 -4.15 16.76 13.32
N LYS A 62 -3.58 17.33 14.38
CA LYS A 62 -3.33 18.78 14.48
C LYS A 62 -1.97 19.14 13.84
N PRO A 63 -1.76 20.37 13.37
CA PRO A 63 -0.46 20.83 12.88
C PRO A 63 0.66 20.53 13.89
N GLY A 64 1.77 19.96 13.44
CA GLY A 64 2.88 19.53 14.32
C GLY A 64 2.61 18.27 15.14
N GLY A 65 1.47 17.60 14.94
CA GLY A 65 1.09 16.39 15.64
C GLY A 65 1.96 15.17 15.31
N THR A 66 1.67 14.07 16.00
CA THR A 66 2.41 12.81 15.88
C THR A 66 1.57 11.78 15.14
N ILE A 67 2.20 11.10 14.19
CA ILE A 67 1.67 9.97 13.43
C ILE A 67 2.37 8.71 13.95
N VAL A 68 1.62 7.62 14.14
CA VAL A 68 2.18 6.32 14.53
C VAL A 68 1.64 5.20 13.64
N GLU A 69 2.51 4.23 13.30
CA GLU A 69 2.14 3.03 12.56
C GLU A 69 3.09 1.87 12.89
N ALA A 70 2.54 0.65 12.97
CA ALA A 70 3.31 -0.57 13.17
C ALA A 70 3.74 -1.14 11.83
N THR A 71 4.91 -0.74 11.33
CA THR A 71 5.40 -1.17 10.03
C THR A 71 6.91 -0.98 9.86
N SER A 72 7.53 -1.92 9.14
CA SER A 72 8.91 -1.82 8.65
C SER A 72 8.99 -1.73 7.12
N GLY A 73 7.83 -1.71 6.45
CA GLY A 73 7.71 -1.77 4.99
C GLY A 73 7.60 -0.40 4.33
N ASN A 74 7.11 -0.41 3.09
CA ASN A 74 6.98 0.79 2.26
C ASN A 74 5.99 1.82 2.84
N THR A 75 4.99 1.39 3.61
CA THR A 75 4.08 2.31 4.32
C THR A 75 4.82 3.20 5.29
N GLY A 76 5.84 2.68 6.00
CA GLY A 76 6.67 3.49 6.89
C GLY A 76 7.48 4.54 6.13
N ILE A 77 8.03 4.20 4.96
CA ILE A 77 8.75 5.14 4.11
C ILE A 77 7.83 6.26 3.64
N ALA A 78 6.65 5.91 3.14
CA ALA A 78 5.65 6.86 2.66
C ALA A 78 5.21 7.82 3.78
N LEU A 79 4.88 7.30 4.96
CA LEU A 79 4.49 8.13 6.10
C LEU A 79 5.63 9.04 6.56
N ALA A 80 6.87 8.54 6.61
CA ALA A 80 8.04 9.33 6.96
C ALA A 80 8.25 10.50 5.97
N MET A 81 8.15 10.23 4.66
CA MET A 81 8.21 11.28 3.63
C MET A 81 7.12 12.33 3.83
N VAL A 82 5.86 11.92 4.04
CA VAL A 82 4.74 12.84 4.25
C VAL A 82 4.94 13.67 5.51
N GLY A 83 5.36 13.05 6.62
CA GLY A 83 5.63 13.74 7.87
C GLY A 83 6.76 14.76 7.76
N ALA A 84 7.86 14.40 7.10
CA ALA A 84 8.96 15.32 6.83
C ALA A 84 8.54 16.51 5.95
N ALA A 85 7.70 16.26 4.93
CA ALA A 85 7.23 17.30 4.02
C ALA A 85 6.23 18.27 4.66
N ARG A 86 5.40 17.77 5.59
CA ARG A 86 4.28 18.53 6.18
C ARG A 86 4.49 18.95 7.65
N GLY A 87 5.64 18.59 8.24
CA GLY A 87 6.00 18.98 9.60
C GLY A 87 5.34 18.16 10.69
N TYR A 88 5.13 16.85 10.48
CA TYR A 88 4.65 15.92 11.50
C TYR A 88 5.78 15.06 12.06
N THR A 89 5.66 14.68 13.33
CA THR A 89 6.51 13.62 13.89
C THR A 89 5.95 12.27 13.47
N VAL A 90 6.79 11.40 12.92
CA VAL A 90 6.39 10.04 12.51
C VAL A 90 7.13 9.03 13.36
N ILE A 91 6.37 8.23 14.11
CA ILE A 91 6.88 7.14 14.93
C ILE A 91 6.51 5.82 14.25
N LEU A 92 7.52 5.00 13.97
CA LEU A 92 7.32 3.67 13.41
C LEU A 92 7.73 2.63 14.46
N THR A 93 6.78 1.78 14.84
CA THR A 93 7.06 0.66 15.74
C THR A 93 7.39 -0.59 14.94
N MET A 94 8.45 -1.30 15.33
CA MET A 94 8.85 -2.54 14.66
C MET A 94 9.71 -3.42 15.56
N PRO A 95 9.74 -4.75 15.33
CA PRO A 95 10.63 -5.64 16.07
C PRO A 95 12.10 -5.29 15.85
N GLU A 96 12.94 -5.43 16.87
CA GLU A 96 14.38 -5.20 16.78
C GLU A 96 15.11 -6.15 15.79
N SER A 97 14.45 -7.24 15.38
CA SER A 97 14.93 -8.19 14.37
C SER A 97 14.95 -7.60 12.95
N MET A 98 14.31 -6.46 12.72
CA MET A 98 14.37 -5.77 11.44
C MET A 98 15.80 -5.32 11.12
N SER A 99 16.17 -5.43 9.83
CA SER A 99 17.54 -5.21 9.38
C SER A 99 18.03 -3.79 9.71
N LYS A 100 19.36 -3.65 9.87
CA LYS A 100 19.95 -2.33 10.17
C LYS A 100 19.77 -1.37 8.99
N GLU A 101 19.81 -1.89 7.78
CA GLU A 101 19.65 -1.17 6.52
C GLU A 101 18.23 -0.58 6.42
N ARG A 102 17.19 -1.36 6.74
CA ARG A 102 15.81 -0.85 6.75
C ARG A 102 15.61 0.23 7.81
N ARG A 103 16.18 0.05 9.01
CA ARG A 103 16.13 1.07 10.06
C ARG A 103 16.88 2.35 9.69
N ALA A 104 18.04 2.22 9.05
CA ALA A 104 18.81 3.37 8.58
C ALA A 104 18.04 4.16 7.52
N LEU A 105 17.41 3.46 6.56
CA LEU A 105 16.57 4.07 5.53
C LEU A 105 15.42 4.87 6.14
N LEU A 106 14.64 4.28 7.04
CA LEU A 106 13.49 4.96 7.66
C LEU A 106 13.90 6.18 8.48
N ARG A 107 15.02 6.11 9.22
CA ARG A 107 15.58 7.27 9.91
C ARG A 107 16.04 8.35 8.94
N ALA A 108 16.62 7.99 7.80
CA ALA A 108 17.03 8.94 6.78
C ALA A 108 15.83 9.69 6.17
N PHE A 109 14.66 9.05 6.13
CA PHE A 109 13.38 9.69 5.78
C PHE A 109 12.76 10.51 6.94
N GLY A 110 13.42 10.61 8.10
CA GLY A 110 12.98 11.44 9.22
C GLY A 110 12.08 10.73 10.24
N ALA A 111 11.91 9.40 10.15
CA ALA A 111 11.12 8.66 11.12
C ALA A 111 11.87 8.41 12.45
N THR A 112 11.16 8.57 13.55
CA THR A 112 11.54 8.02 14.86
C THR A 112 11.19 6.55 14.91
N LEU A 113 12.12 5.70 15.34
CA LEU A 113 11.92 4.25 15.40
C LEU A 113 11.81 3.79 16.85
N GLU A 114 10.68 3.19 17.19
CA GLU A 114 10.43 2.55 18.48
C GLU A 114 10.55 1.03 18.30
N LEU A 115 11.64 0.46 18.83
CA LEU A 115 11.93 -0.96 18.67
C LEU A 115 11.26 -1.78 19.76
N THR A 116 10.60 -2.87 19.36
CA THR A 116 10.00 -3.83 20.28
C THR A 116 10.83 -5.12 20.37
N PRO A 117 10.71 -5.89 21.46
CA PRO A 117 11.45 -7.14 21.62
C PRO A 117 11.20 -8.10 20.45
N LYS A 118 12.26 -8.77 19.99
CA LYS A 118 12.16 -9.72 18.88
C LYS A 118 11.12 -10.82 19.11
N ALA A 119 10.98 -11.28 20.37
CA ALA A 119 10.08 -12.37 20.75
C ALA A 119 8.60 -12.02 20.54
N ASP A 120 8.23 -10.75 20.59
CA ASP A 120 6.83 -10.31 20.47
C ASP A 120 6.38 -10.14 19.02
N GLY A 121 7.35 -10.14 18.08
CA GLY A 121 7.09 -10.01 16.65
C GLY A 121 6.26 -8.77 16.31
N MET A 122 5.51 -8.84 15.20
CA MET A 122 4.66 -7.73 14.77
C MET A 122 3.53 -7.42 15.75
N ARG A 123 3.04 -8.40 16.51
CA ARG A 123 2.03 -8.17 17.55
C ARG A 123 2.52 -7.16 18.58
N GLY A 124 3.74 -7.33 19.11
CA GLY A 124 4.31 -6.36 20.05
C GLY A 124 4.51 -4.97 19.44
N ALA A 125 4.86 -4.89 18.15
CA ALA A 125 4.93 -3.59 17.45
C ALA A 125 3.56 -2.90 17.36
N VAL A 126 2.49 -3.67 17.08
CA VAL A 126 1.11 -3.15 17.07
C VAL A 126 0.70 -2.66 18.46
N GLU A 127 0.91 -3.47 19.51
CA GLU A 127 0.60 -3.08 20.89
C GLU A 127 1.33 -1.79 21.32
N LYS A 128 2.60 -1.64 20.92
CA LYS A 128 3.35 -0.40 21.17
C LYS A 128 2.81 0.80 20.38
N ALA A 129 2.33 0.60 19.16
CA ALA A 129 1.73 1.67 18.37
C ALA A 129 0.39 2.12 18.96
N GLU A 130 -0.41 1.17 19.47
CA GLU A 130 -1.65 1.46 20.19
C GLU A 130 -1.39 2.23 21.48
N SER A 131 -0.38 1.85 22.28
CA SER A 131 -0.06 2.60 23.50
C SER A 131 0.34 4.05 23.22
N LEU A 132 1.09 4.30 22.13
CA LEU A 132 1.45 5.66 21.70
C LEU A 132 0.23 6.45 21.20
N ALA A 133 -0.77 5.75 20.66
CA ALA A 133 -2.02 6.37 20.26
C ALA A 133 -2.83 6.84 21.47
N ASP A 134 -2.84 6.06 22.56
CA ASP A 134 -3.45 6.45 23.84
C ASP A 134 -2.77 7.69 24.45
N GLU A 135 -1.50 7.94 24.13
CA GLU A 135 -0.73 9.13 24.50
C GLU A 135 -0.98 10.34 23.57
N GLY A 136 -1.82 10.19 22.55
CA GLY A 136 -2.26 11.27 21.65
C GLY A 136 -1.65 11.26 20.25
N ALA A 137 -0.88 10.23 19.87
CA ALA A 137 -0.47 10.03 18.49
C ALA A 137 -1.64 9.53 17.62
N VAL A 138 -1.65 9.89 16.34
CA VAL A 138 -2.64 9.40 15.37
C VAL A 138 -2.16 8.07 14.80
N LEU A 139 -2.84 6.99 15.19
CA LEU A 139 -2.59 5.65 14.66
C LEU A 139 -3.23 5.49 13.27
N VAL A 140 -2.42 5.24 12.25
CA VAL A 140 -2.84 5.28 10.84
C VAL A 140 -3.70 4.07 10.43
N ARG A 141 -3.34 2.86 10.90
CA ARG A 141 -4.07 1.59 10.66
C ARG A 141 -4.24 1.24 9.17
N GLN A 142 -3.15 1.08 8.43
CA GLN A 142 -3.20 0.82 6.98
C GLN A 142 -4.13 -0.32 6.52
N PHE A 143 -4.38 -1.33 7.36
CA PHE A 143 -5.24 -2.48 7.05
C PHE A 143 -6.74 -2.25 7.31
N ALA A 144 -7.10 -1.18 8.02
CA ALA A 144 -8.48 -0.84 8.40
C ALA A 144 -8.93 0.56 7.94
N ASN A 145 -7.99 1.45 7.66
CA ASN A 145 -8.27 2.82 7.27
C ASN A 145 -8.83 2.90 5.85
N GLN A 146 -10.10 3.28 5.72
CA GLN A 146 -10.81 3.34 4.44
C GLN A 146 -10.20 4.34 3.44
N ALA A 147 -9.40 5.32 3.91
CA ALA A 147 -8.65 6.21 3.01
C ALA A 147 -7.64 5.47 2.12
N ASN A 148 -7.19 4.27 2.54
CA ASN A 148 -6.34 3.39 1.74
C ASN A 148 -7.06 2.93 0.44
N ALA A 149 -8.25 2.32 0.55
CA ALA A 149 -9.00 1.93 -0.64
C ALA A 149 -9.51 3.15 -1.42
N ALA A 150 -10.00 4.18 -0.72
CA ALA A 150 -10.59 5.36 -1.33
C ALA A 150 -9.61 6.13 -2.23
N ILE A 151 -8.31 6.19 -1.89
CA ILE A 151 -7.35 6.88 -2.77
C ILE A 151 -7.15 6.14 -4.09
N HIS A 152 -7.17 4.81 -4.06
CA HIS A 152 -7.07 3.99 -5.27
C HIS A 152 -8.32 4.11 -6.15
N GLU A 153 -9.50 4.27 -5.53
CA GLU A 153 -10.74 4.58 -6.22
C GLU A 153 -10.74 5.98 -6.85
N ALA A 154 -10.20 6.98 -6.13
CA ALA A 154 -10.17 8.36 -6.58
C ALA A 154 -9.04 8.65 -7.59
N THR A 155 -7.96 7.86 -7.60
CA THR A 155 -6.75 8.13 -8.40
C THR A 155 -6.32 6.95 -9.24
N THR A 156 -5.87 5.85 -8.64
CA THR A 156 -5.26 4.72 -9.36
C THR A 156 -6.18 4.12 -10.43
N GLY A 157 -7.44 3.85 -10.09
CA GLY A 157 -8.43 3.36 -11.04
C GLY A 157 -8.70 4.34 -12.19
N PRO A 158 -9.08 5.60 -11.91
CA PRO A 158 -9.30 6.62 -12.93
C PRO A 158 -8.08 6.89 -13.83
N GLU A 159 -6.86 6.84 -13.29
CA GLU A 159 -5.63 6.92 -14.08
C GLU A 159 -5.57 5.76 -15.08
N ILE A 160 -5.79 4.52 -14.65
CA ILE A 160 -5.77 3.35 -15.53
C ILE A 160 -6.87 3.46 -16.60
N VAL A 161 -8.10 3.82 -16.22
CA VAL A 161 -9.22 3.98 -17.16
C VAL A 161 -8.88 5.04 -18.21
N LYS A 162 -8.34 6.18 -17.79
CA LYS A 162 -7.96 7.26 -18.69
C LYS A 162 -6.83 6.82 -19.63
N ASP A 163 -5.77 6.22 -19.10
CA ASP A 163 -4.57 5.89 -19.87
C ASP A 163 -4.78 4.72 -20.84
N THR A 164 -5.88 3.97 -20.68
CA THR A 164 -6.27 2.84 -21.56
C THR A 164 -7.47 3.16 -22.45
N ASP A 165 -7.97 4.41 -22.45
CA ASP A 165 -9.23 4.80 -23.09
C ASP A 165 -10.42 3.89 -22.69
N GLY A 166 -10.42 3.42 -21.44
CA GLY A 166 -11.42 2.50 -20.89
C GLY A 166 -11.32 1.05 -21.40
N LYS A 167 -10.30 0.72 -22.19
CA LYS A 167 -10.10 -0.62 -22.77
C LYS A 167 -9.25 -1.47 -21.84
N VAL A 168 -9.90 -1.97 -20.79
CA VAL A 168 -9.28 -2.90 -19.84
C VAL A 168 -10.09 -4.18 -19.82
N ASP A 169 -9.51 -5.28 -20.30
CA ASP A 169 -10.16 -6.59 -20.26
C ASP A 169 -9.92 -7.31 -18.91
N ALA A 170 -8.78 -7.03 -18.28
CA ALA A 170 -8.43 -7.58 -16.98
C ALA A 170 -7.52 -6.65 -16.17
N PHE A 171 -7.67 -6.71 -14.84
CA PHE A 171 -6.79 -6.04 -13.88
C PHE A 171 -6.26 -7.03 -12.86
N VAL A 172 -4.94 -7.11 -12.75
CA VAL A 172 -4.24 -8.05 -11.87
C VAL A 172 -3.52 -7.28 -10.77
N SER A 173 -3.79 -7.60 -9.50
CA SER A 173 -3.15 -6.95 -8.36
C SER A 173 -2.79 -7.93 -7.26
N GLY A 174 -1.53 -7.88 -6.81
CA GLY A 174 -1.12 -8.54 -5.58
C GLY A 174 -1.83 -7.97 -4.35
N ILE A 175 -2.19 -8.84 -3.41
CA ILE A 175 -2.88 -8.46 -2.17
C ILE A 175 -1.91 -8.35 -0.99
N GLY A 176 -1.64 -7.11 -0.59
CA GLY A 176 -1.04 -6.77 0.70
C GLY A 176 -2.12 -6.32 1.68
N THR A 177 -2.39 -5.00 1.68
CA THR A 177 -3.52 -4.45 2.44
C THR A 177 -4.86 -4.68 1.75
N GLY A 178 -4.90 -4.92 0.44
CA GLY A 178 -6.13 -5.05 -0.34
C GLY A 178 -6.73 -3.72 -0.83
N GLY A 179 -6.17 -2.58 -0.44
CA GLY A 179 -6.70 -1.27 -0.85
C GLY A 179 -6.61 -1.01 -2.35
N THR A 180 -5.52 -1.44 -3.02
CA THR A 180 -5.36 -1.25 -4.47
C THR A 180 -6.43 -1.97 -5.26
N ILE A 181 -6.61 -3.28 -5.04
CA ILE A 181 -7.62 -4.06 -5.79
C ILE A 181 -9.04 -3.56 -5.48
N THR A 182 -9.31 -3.22 -4.23
CA THR A 182 -10.62 -2.72 -3.78
C THR A 182 -10.94 -1.39 -4.44
N GLY A 183 -10.04 -0.41 -4.35
CA GLY A 183 -10.29 0.92 -4.90
C GLY A 183 -10.34 0.92 -6.43
N VAL A 184 -9.39 0.23 -7.09
CA VAL A 184 -9.40 0.13 -8.56
C VAL A 184 -10.65 -0.58 -9.06
N GLY A 185 -11.04 -1.69 -8.42
CA GLY A 185 -12.25 -2.41 -8.81
C GLY A 185 -13.53 -1.57 -8.66
N ARG A 186 -13.63 -0.78 -7.57
CA ARG A 186 -14.75 0.17 -7.39
C ARG A 186 -14.77 1.24 -8.47
N ALA A 187 -13.62 1.81 -8.80
CA ALA A 187 -13.49 2.80 -9.86
C ALA A 187 -13.89 2.23 -11.23
N PHE A 188 -13.52 0.99 -11.53
CA PHE A 188 -13.90 0.32 -12.77
C PHE A 188 -15.41 0.11 -12.85
N LYS A 189 -16.03 -0.41 -11.77
CA LYS A 189 -17.49 -0.55 -11.66
C LYS A 189 -18.19 0.80 -11.87
N ALA A 190 -17.69 1.87 -11.24
CA ALA A 190 -18.24 3.23 -11.38
C ALA A 190 -18.10 3.80 -12.80
N ALA A 191 -17.02 3.45 -13.51
CA ALA A 191 -16.76 3.87 -14.89
C ALA A 191 -17.46 3.00 -15.94
N GLY A 192 -18.14 1.91 -15.54
CA GLY A 192 -18.74 0.94 -16.46
C GLY A 192 -17.70 0.11 -17.24
N VAL A 193 -16.50 -0.06 -16.69
CA VAL A 193 -15.45 -0.90 -17.26
C VAL A 193 -15.70 -2.35 -16.83
N ASP A 194 -16.05 -3.18 -17.81
CA ASP A 194 -16.28 -4.61 -17.64
C ASP A 194 -14.95 -5.38 -17.76
N ALA A 195 -14.11 -5.26 -16.71
CA ALA A 195 -12.82 -5.93 -16.63
C ALA A 195 -12.87 -7.07 -15.62
N ARG A 196 -12.20 -8.18 -15.94
CA ARG A 196 -11.96 -9.24 -14.98
C ARG A 196 -10.92 -8.81 -13.93
N ILE A 197 -11.27 -8.84 -12.66
CA ILE A 197 -10.39 -8.44 -11.56
C ILE A 197 -9.78 -9.69 -10.92
N VAL A 198 -8.45 -9.77 -10.93
CA VAL A 198 -7.69 -10.93 -10.46
C VAL A 198 -6.82 -10.55 -9.27
N ALA A 199 -7.08 -11.18 -8.13
CA ALA A 199 -6.25 -11.07 -6.94
C ALA A 199 -5.05 -12.03 -7.06
N VAL A 200 -3.86 -11.57 -6.65
CA VAL A 200 -2.67 -12.42 -6.58
C VAL A 200 -2.21 -12.56 -5.14
N GLU A 201 -1.98 -13.80 -4.71
CA GLU A 201 -1.43 -14.13 -3.39
C GLU A 201 -0.28 -15.16 -3.47
N PRO A 202 0.55 -15.29 -2.43
CA PRO A 202 1.62 -16.28 -2.40
C PRO A 202 1.06 -17.71 -2.31
N ALA A 203 1.56 -18.63 -3.13
CA ALA A 203 1.18 -20.05 -3.05
C ALA A 203 1.54 -20.70 -1.71
N ALA A 204 2.60 -20.22 -1.04
CA ALA A 204 3.00 -20.66 0.29
C ALA A 204 2.17 -20.03 1.44
N SER A 205 1.29 -19.07 1.16
CA SER A 205 0.32 -18.50 2.11
C SER A 205 -1.01 -18.17 1.42
N PRO A 206 -1.73 -19.19 0.92
CA PRO A 206 -2.92 -19.02 0.08
C PRO A 206 -4.18 -18.74 0.90
N LEU A 207 -4.16 -17.67 1.69
CA LEU A 207 -5.21 -17.38 2.67
C LEU A 207 -6.57 -17.10 2.02
N LEU A 208 -6.62 -16.40 0.89
CA LEU A 208 -7.86 -16.03 0.21
C LEU A 208 -8.46 -17.20 -0.58
N SER A 209 -7.62 -18.07 -1.12
CA SER A 209 -8.06 -19.22 -1.95
C SER A 209 -8.30 -20.50 -1.16
N SER A 210 -7.50 -20.80 -0.12
CA SER A 210 -7.62 -22.04 0.68
C SER A 210 -7.88 -21.82 2.17
N GLY A 211 -7.76 -20.60 2.67
CA GLY A 211 -7.89 -20.29 4.10
C GLY A 211 -6.64 -20.60 4.93
N GLU A 212 -5.53 -20.98 4.29
CA GLU A 212 -4.28 -21.34 4.97
C GLU A 212 -3.26 -20.19 4.92
N ALA A 213 -2.71 -19.82 6.08
CA ALA A 213 -1.63 -18.85 6.18
C ALA A 213 -0.30 -19.54 6.47
N GLY A 214 0.77 -19.10 5.81
CA GLY A 214 2.11 -19.65 5.93
C GLY A 214 3.22 -18.62 5.70
N PRO A 215 4.48 -18.95 6.03
CA PRO A 215 5.62 -18.10 5.71
C PRO A 215 5.93 -18.10 4.21
N HIS A 216 6.24 -16.93 3.64
CA HIS A 216 6.62 -16.77 2.24
C HIS A 216 7.63 -15.63 2.04
N MET A 217 8.21 -15.53 0.84
CA MET A 217 9.29 -14.58 0.53
C MET A 217 8.83 -13.39 -0.33
N ILE A 218 7.62 -13.44 -0.90
CA ILE A 218 7.04 -12.36 -1.70
C ILE A 218 6.68 -11.14 -0.82
N GLN A 219 7.64 -10.23 -0.65
CA GLN A 219 7.47 -9.07 0.24
C GLN A 219 6.37 -8.12 -0.25
N GLY A 220 5.53 -7.68 0.69
CA GLY A 220 4.47 -6.69 0.44
C GLY A 220 3.09 -7.31 0.15
N LEU A 221 3.01 -8.62 -0.05
CA LEU A 221 1.79 -9.40 -0.16
C LEU A 221 1.60 -10.32 1.07
N GLY A 222 0.45 -10.99 1.19
CA GLY A 222 0.24 -12.10 2.12
C GLY A 222 0.34 -11.71 3.60
N ALA A 223 -0.60 -10.89 4.09
CA ALA A 223 -0.56 -10.37 5.47
C ALA A 223 -0.85 -11.43 6.57
N ASN A 224 -1.15 -12.69 6.20
CA ASN A 224 -1.57 -13.79 7.08
C ASN A 224 -2.89 -13.54 7.85
N PHE A 225 -3.64 -12.52 7.48
CA PHE A 225 -5.02 -12.28 7.85
C PHE A 225 -5.72 -11.55 6.69
N VAL A 226 -7.05 -11.58 6.64
CA VAL A 226 -7.85 -10.85 5.65
C VAL A 226 -8.00 -9.39 6.12
N PRO A 227 -7.45 -8.39 5.42
CA PRO A 227 -7.55 -6.99 5.83
C PRO A 227 -8.99 -6.44 5.77
N GLU A 228 -9.35 -5.55 6.69
CA GLU A 228 -10.68 -4.92 6.70
C GLU A 228 -10.93 -4.00 5.49
N VAL A 229 -9.88 -3.45 4.89
CA VAL A 229 -10.00 -2.62 3.68
C VAL A 229 -10.15 -3.45 2.39
N LEU A 230 -9.96 -4.78 2.45
CA LEU A 230 -10.17 -5.66 1.29
C LEU A 230 -11.65 -5.97 1.11
N ASP A 231 -12.21 -5.56 -0.02
CA ASP A 231 -13.53 -5.96 -0.46
C ASP A 231 -13.43 -7.28 -1.23
N GLN A 232 -13.84 -8.38 -0.60
CA GLN A 232 -13.72 -9.72 -1.21
C GLN A 232 -14.70 -9.96 -2.36
N ASP A 233 -15.74 -9.13 -2.50
CA ASP A 233 -16.73 -9.21 -3.58
C ASP A 233 -16.30 -8.38 -4.82
N ILE A 234 -15.09 -7.80 -4.79
CA ILE A 234 -14.58 -6.95 -5.87
C ILE A 234 -13.84 -7.73 -6.95
N TYR A 235 -13.29 -8.90 -6.66
CA TYR A 235 -12.47 -9.70 -7.57
C TYR A 235 -13.17 -10.99 -8.00
N ASP A 236 -12.87 -11.43 -9.23
CA ASP A 236 -13.51 -12.59 -9.86
C ASP A 236 -12.71 -13.89 -9.67
N GLU A 237 -11.41 -13.77 -9.40
CA GLU A 237 -10.49 -14.89 -9.26
C GLU A 237 -9.33 -14.55 -8.32
N VAL A 238 -8.83 -15.56 -7.61
CA VAL A 238 -7.57 -15.51 -6.88
C VAL A 238 -6.58 -16.45 -7.57
N VAL A 239 -5.40 -15.93 -7.93
CA VAL A 239 -4.30 -16.70 -8.50
C VAL A 239 -3.17 -16.77 -7.48
N THR A 240 -2.64 -17.96 -7.26
CA THR A 240 -1.46 -18.17 -6.43
C THR A 240 -0.18 -18.09 -7.26
N VAL A 241 0.90 -17.56 -6.68
CA VAL A 241 2.22 -17.46 -7.32
C VAL A 241 3.30 -18.03 -6.39
N GLU A 242 4.15 -18.90 -6.93
CA GLU A 242 5.29 -19.47 -6.23
C GLU A 242 6.41 -18.44 -6.04
N ASN A 243 7.27 -18.63 -5.03
CA ASN A 243 8.36 -17.68 -4.78
C ASN A 243 9.32 -17.62 -5.99
N GLU A 244 9.62 -18.77 -6.60
CA GLU A 244 10.53 -18.90 -7.73
C GLU A 244 10.02 -18.17 -8.98
N ASP A 245 8.71 -18.13 -9.20
CA ASP A 245 8.11 -17.40 -10.32
C ASP A 245 8.10 -15.88 -10.10
N ALA A 246 8.19 -15.43 -8.84
CA ALA A 246 8.17 -14.02 -8.48
C ALA A 246 9.55 -13.34 -8.52
N PHE A 247 10.66 -14.09 -8.50
CA PHE A 247 12.05 -13.58 -8.46
C PHE A 247 12.74 -13.61 -9.82
#